data_AF-A0A183E7R0-F1
#
_entry.id   AF-A0A183E7R0-F1
#
_cell.length_a   1.000
_cell.length_b   1.000
_cell.length_c   1.000
_cell.angle_alpha   90.00
_cell.angle_beta   90.00
_cell.angle_gamma   90.00
#
_symmetry.space_group_name_H-M   'P 1'
#
loop_
_entity.id
_entity.type
_entity.pdbx_description
1 polymer ?
#
loop_
_entity_poly.entity_id
_entity_poly.type
_entity_poly.pdbx_seq_one_letter_code
_entity_poly.pdbx_strand_id
1 'polypeptide(L)'
;MWGQSARIRTIILFLDNFSACDDGILAACGGQDNVVRLWRFSASKMADEDCDEGRIRFKTIEFTSLNDKSKVTFTITIEAVLSAHDDWIFSLEWHPSKLQLMSASNDKTIIIWEPMEAASGLWLDKVRVGDVGGQAVGFFGACFSPDGSTILAYSYFGGFFSWQLQQEAGDDTSWRGIATFGGHSDAVKDISWDRTGSCLLSCSVDQTTRCYAPCREFKMICEIARPQLHGYDLNCITSVSSSCFVSGADEKILRVFTVPRSFVEALKNVSKFDPNKLFPNSEKIAERNASVPALGLSNKATDSKASGDTASTNVASLNVGKAYVGAGLPTEEQLMQDTLWPEVQKLYGHGFEVFCVACNHSGTLIASACKVSLLFDFFFIGLHGFKIQVCVPWIFSFLVVYNFNLSGPLIQASRIEHAKIMIWDSESWRRRCELQYHKLTVVQLAFSTNDQFLLSVSRDRNFAIFAQSPEGTVFADTIFCSIKKSFSTCKNTSAANVGEPLCFWRFDGRDIELMAENKYSCAVTAVDFVPEILDGRYILAVGFENGEIGIENWTRNGASSEITCLKRWPAHSQTINRLRFRPKKGLWLHDEFSGLAWELASASNDNAVKVHQLIL
;
A
#
# COMPACT_ATOMS: atom_id res chain seq x y z
N MET A 1 30.67 12.39 -34.60
CA MET A 1 29.84 12.63 -33.40
C MET A 1 29.86 11.38 -32.53
N TRP A 2 30.91 11.22 -31.72
CA TRP A 2 31.03 10.17 -30.69
C TRP A 2 31.33 10.92 -29.41
N GLY A 3 30.32 11.20 -28.60
CA GLY A 3 30.44 12.24 -27.57
C GLY A 3 29.30 12.27 -26.56
N GLN A 4 28.74 11.11 -26.21
CA GLN A 4 28.13 10.92 -24.89
C GLN A 4 28.48 9.51 -24.42
N SER A 5 29.14 9.43 -23.27
CA SER A 5 29.41 8.17 -22.56
C SER A 5 28.08 7.58 -22.10
N ALA A 6 27.46 6.73 -22.93
CA ALA A 6 26.29 5.97 -22.53
C ALA A 6 26.67 5.10 -21.30
N ARG A 7 26.06 5.36 -20.15
CA ARG A 7 26.30 4.55 -18.96
C ARG A 7 25.58 3.22 -19.12
N ILE A 8 26.35 2.14 -19.16
CA ILE A 8 25.81 0.77 -19.14
C ILE A 8 25.16 0.56 -17.77
N ARG A 9 23.88 0.18 -17.74
CA ARG A 9 23.14 -0.08 -16.51
C ARG A 9 23.08 -1.56 -16.16
N THR A 10 23.06 -2.42 -17.16
CA THR A 10 23.01 -3.87 -16.97
C THR A 10 23.87 -4.60 -18.00
N ILE A 11 24.51 -5.67 -17.54
CA ILE A 11 25.25 -6.62 -18.36
C ILE A 11 24.86 -8.01 -17.86
N ILE A 12 24.46 -8.88 -18.77
CA ILE A 12 24.19 -10.27 -18.46
C ILE A 12 24.91 -11.19 -19.44
N LEU A 13 25.45 -12.28 -18.91
CA LEU A 13 26.12 -13.33 -19.69
C LEU A 13 25.18 -14.53 -19.84
N PHE A 14 25.16 -15.11 -21.02
CA PHE A 14 24.53 -16.39 -21.30
C PHE A 14 25.61 -17.40 -21.68
N LEU A 15 25.73 -18.46 -20.90
CA LEU A 15 26.40 -19.66 -21.35
C LEU A 15 25.39 -20.49 -22.13
N ASP A 16 25.63 -20.61 -23.43
CA ASP A 16 24.87 -21.52 -24.27
C ASP A 16 25.21 -22.96 -23.85
N ASN A 17 24.31 -23.59 -23.09
CA ASN A 17 24.34 -25.04 -22.83
C ASN A 17 23.47 -25.81 -23.84
N PHE A 18 22.88 -25.14 -24.83
CA PHE A 18 21.84 -25.68 -25.71
C PHE A 18 22.31 -25.98 -27.14
N SER A 19 23.53 -25.61 -27.52
CA SER A 19 24.14 -26.09 -28.75
C SER A 19 25.23 -27.11 -28.46
N ALA A 20 25.09 -28.31 -29.04
CA ALA A 20 26.13 -29.35 -29.08
C ALA A 20 27.28 -28.97 -30.04
N CYS A 21 27.48 -27.67 -30.29
CA CYS A 21 28.48 -27.12 -31.19
C CYS A 21 29.30 -26.07 -30.42
N ASP A 22 30.59 -26.03 -30.69
CA ASP A 22 31.67 -25.43 -29.90
C ASP A 22 31.69 -23.87 -29.93
N ASP A 23 30.53 -23.17 -29.96
CA ASP A 23 30.43 -21.78 -30.45
C ASP A 23 30.07 -20.69 -29.39
N GLY A 24 31.00 -20.46 -28.46
CA GLY A 24 31.19 -19.16 -27.78
C GLY A 24 30.14 -18.72 -26.74
N ILE A 25 30.50 -17.74 -25.91
CA ILE A 25 29.63 -17.17 -24.86
C ILE A 25 28.94 -15.92 -25.43
N LEU A 26 27.62 -15.79 -25.23
CA LEU A 26 26.89 -14.57 -25.58
C LEU A 26 26.81 -13.64 -24.36
N ALA A 27 27.04 -12.36 -24.60
CA ALA A 27 26.83 -11.32 -23.59
C ALA A 27 25.86 -10.27 -24.14
N ALA A 28 24.92 -9.86 -23.30
CA ALA A 28 24.00 -8.78 -23.62
C ALA A 28 24.29 -7.58 -22.72
N CYS A 29 24.28 -6.38 -23.28
CA CYS A 29 24.31 -5.15 -22.49
C CYS A 29 23.24 -4.16 -22.95
N GLY A 30 22.68 -3.44 -21.98
CA GLY A 30 21.63 -2.45 -22.17
C GLY A 30 21.87 -1.25 -21.27
N GLY A 31 21.43 -0.08 -21.71
CA GLY A 31 21.66 1.16 -20.97
C GLY A 31 20.79 2.32 -21.42
N GLN A 32 21.33 3.52 -21.22
CA GLN A 32 20.61 4.79 -21.42
C GLN A 32 20.40 5.20 -22.88
N ASP A 33 21.01 4.48 -23.81
CA ASP A 33 20.89 4.72 -25.24
C ASP A 33 19.78 3.90 -25.90
N ASN A 34 18.92 3.26 -25.09
CA ASN A 34 17.71 2.55 -25.49
C ASN A 34 17.96 1.34 -26.41
N VAL A 35 19.22 0.93 -26.53
CA VAL A 35 19.68 -0.12 -27.43
C VAL A 35 20.28 -1.27 -26.63
N VAL A 36 19.89 -2.50 -26.96
CA VAL A 36 20.56 -3.71 -26.46
C VAL A 36 21.66 -4.10 -27.45
N ARG A 37 22.85 -4.41 -26.95
CA ARG A 37 23.95 -4.95 -27.77
C ARG A 37 24.26 -6.36 -27.35
N LEU A 38 24.31 -7.25 -28.33
CA LEU A 38 24.74 -8.63 -28.19
C LEU A 38 26.17 -8.78 -28.67
N TRP A 39 27.00 -9.39 -27.84
CA TRP A 39 28.40 -9.67 -28.08
C TRP A 39 28.63 -11.17 -28.03
N ARG A 40 29.41 -11.69 -28.97
CA ARG A 40 29.85 -13.09 -28.97
C ARG A 40 31.32 -13.16 -28.57
N PHE A 41 31.61 -14.04 -27.64
CA PHE A 41 32.95 -14.35 -27.15
C PHE A 41 33.33 -15.75 -27.60
N SER A 42 34.15 -15.86 -28.64
CA SER A 42 34.62 -17.15 -29.14
C SER A 42 36.02 -17.43 -28.58
N ALA A 43 36.17 -18.56 -27.89
CA ALA A 43 37.46 -19.00 -27.39
C ALA A 43 38.32 -19.48 -28.56
N SER A 44 39.47 -18.86 -28.79
CA SER A 44 40.42 -19.36 -29.78
C SER A 44 41.22 -20.52 -29.18
N LYS A 45 41.17 -21.70 -29.81
CA LYS A 45 41.98 -22.86 -29.38
C LYS A 45 43.42 -22.86 -29.91
N MET A 46 43.82 -21.92 -30.78
CA MET A 46 45.21 -21.77 -31.22
C MET A 46 45.61 -20.31 -31.46
N ALA A 47 46.89 -20.02 -31.25
CA ALA A 47 47.53 -18.81 -31.75
C ALA A 47 47.64 -18.96 -33.27
N ASP A 48 46.68 -18.42 -34.02
CA ASP A 48 46.83 -18.30 -35.47
C ASP A 48 47.95 -17.29 -35.76
N GLU A 49 49.07 -17.82 -36.25
CA GLU A 49 50.09 -17.05 -36.96
C GLU A 49 49.50 -16.55 -38.29
N ASP A 50 49.53 -15.23 -38.47
CA ASP A 50 49.37 -14.44 -39.70
C ASP A 50 48.24 -14.77 -40.69
N CYS A 51 47.31 -13.82 -40.87
CA CYS A 51 46.53 -13.62 -42.10
C CYS A 51 46.10 -12.14 -42.30
N ASP A 52 46.81 -11.46 -43.19
CA ASP A 52 46.32 -10.52 -44.22
C ASP A 52 45.90 -9.06 -43.86
N GLU A 53 46.60 -8.10 -44.46
CA GLU A 53 46.34 -6.66 -44.46
C GLU A 53 45.08 -6.31 -45.26
N GLY A 54 43.91 -6.50 -44.67
CA GLY A 54 42.66 -6.04 -45.30
C GLY A 54 41.35 -6.43 -44.62
N ARG A 55 41.38 -7.34 -43.63
CA ARG A 55 40.17 -7.77 -42.91
C ARG A 55 39.89 -6.92 -41.66
N ILE A 56 38.60 -6.74 -41.39
CA ILE A 56 38.04 -6.03 -40.23
C ILE A 56 38.71 -6.59 -38.95
N ARG A 57 39.45 -5.74 -38.22
CA ARG A 57 40.15 -6.14 -36.99
C ARG A 57 39.13 -6.45 -35.89
N PHE A 58 38.98 -7.71 -35.55
CA PHE A 58 38.25 -8.13 -34.36
C PHE A 58 39.04 -7.78 -33.11
N LYS A 59 38.36 -7.38 -32.03
CA LYS A 59 39.01 -7.05 -30.78
C LYS A 59 39.25 -8.33 -30.00
N THR A 60 40.49 -8.78 -29.98
CA THR A 60 40.92 -9.93 -29.19
C THR A 60 41.29 -9.48 -27.78
N ILE A 61 40.82 -10.20 -26.77
CA ILE A 61 41.17 -9.98 -25.36
C ILE A 61 41.66 -11.29 -24.77
N GLU A 62 42.87 -11.26 -24.20
CA GLU A 62 43.40 -12.39 -23.43
C GLU A 62 42.86 -12.33 -21.99
N PHE A 63 42.26 -13.43 -21.54
CA PHE A 63 41.88 -13.63 -20.14
C PHE A 63 42.80 -14.69 -19.52
N THR A 64 43.20 -14.50 -18.27
CA THR A 64 43.97 -15.51 -17.53
C THR A 64 43.03 -16.26 -16.59
N SER A 65 42.96 -17.58 -16.70
CA SER A 65 42.18 -18.43 -15.80
C SER A 65 42.70 -18.28 -14.37
N LEU A 66 41.79 -18.01 -13.44
CA LEU A 66 42.11 -17.84 -12.01
C LEU A 66 42.59 -19.15 -11.36
N ASN A 67 42.13 -20.30 -11.86
CA ASN A 67 42.39 -21.60 -11.21
C ASN A 67 43.69 -22.25 -11.69
N ASP A 68 44.04 -22.10 -12.97
CA ASP A 68 45.15 -22.87 -13.59
C ASP A 68 46.23 -21.96 -14.20
N LYS A 69 46.06 -20.62 -14.12
CA LYS A 69 46.92 -19.61 -14.80
C LYS A 69 47.08 -19.83 -16.31
N SER A 70 46.30 -20.74 -16.91
CA SER A 70 46.22 -20.90 -18.34
C SER A 70 45.61 -19.65 -18.96
N LYS A 71 46.26 -19.15 -20.02
CA LYS A 71 45.74 -18.03 -20.80
C LYS A 71 44.72 -18.58 -21.79
N VAL A 72 43.52 -18.01 -21.77
CA VAL A 72 42.49 -18.27 -22.76
C VAL A 72 42.26 -16.98 -23.52
N THR A 73 42.45 -17.04 -24.84
CA THR A 73 42.26 -15.89 -25.72
C THR A 73 40.85 -15.92 -26.28
N PHE A 74 40.09 -14.85 -26.06
CA PHE A 74 38.75 -14.69 -26.62
C PHE A 74 38.75 -13.64 -27.72
N THR A 75 38.12 -13.97 -28.84
CA THR A 75 37.78 -13.00 -29.89
C THR A 75 36.37 -12.48 -29.62
N ILE A 76 36.23 -11.15 -29.53
CA ILE A 76 34.93 -10.51 -29.26
C ILE A 76 34.39 -9.89 -30.54
N THR A 77 33.19 -10.30 -30.92
CA THR A 77 32.45 -9.74 -32.07
C THR A 77 31.09 -9.20 -31.60
N ILE A 78 30.56 -8.21 -32.33
CA ILE A 78 29.16 -7.80 -32.14
C ILE A 78 28.30 -8.77 -32.93
N GLU A 79 27.38 -9.45 -32.23
CA GLU A 79 26.41 -10.35 -32.83
C GLU A 79 25.24 -9.55 -33.41
N ALA A 80 24.64 -8.67 -32.60
CA ALA A 80 23.48 -7.88 -32.99
C ALA A 80 23.35 -6.59 -32.17
N VAL A 81 22.60 -5.63 -32.73
CA VAL A 81 22.22 -4.37 -32.08
C VAL A 81 20.70 -4.25 -32.16
N LEU A 82 20.02 -4.40 -31.03
CA LEU A 82 18.56 -4.48 -30.92
C LEU A 82 18.03 -3.11 -30.51
N SER A 83 17.28 -2.47 -31.41
CA SER A 83 16.80 -1.09 -31.25
C SER A 83 15.29 -1.04 -31.46
N ALA A 84 14.53 -1.25 -30.40
CA ALA A 84 13.07 -1.10 -30.43
C ALA A 84 12.44 -0.50 -29.16
N HIS A 85 13.25 -0.23 -28.13
CA HIS A 85 12.82 0.51 -26.95
C HIS A 85 12.94 2.01 -27.19
N ASP A 86 12.03 2.77 -26.59
CA ASP A 86 11.97 4.25 -26.72
C ASP A 86 12.63 4.97 -25.54
N ASP A 87 13.01 4.24 -24.49
CA ASP A 87 13.65 4.77 -23.29
C ASP A 87 14.65 3.76 -22.68
N TRP A 88 15.22 4.10 -21.52
CA TRP A 88 16.32 3.38 -20.89
C TRP A 88 15.99 1.92 -20.61
N ILE A 89 16.94 1.05 -20.93
CA ILE A 89 16.88 -0.37 -20.58
C ILE A 89 17.47 -0.54 -19.19
N PHE A 90 16.70 -1.13 -18.29
CA PHE A 90 17.10 -1.34 -16.90
C PHE A 90 17.51 -2.78 -16.60
N SER A 91 16.85 -3.77 -17.22
CA SER A 91 17.15 -5.19 -17.00
C SER A 91 17.20 -5.97 -18.30
N LEU A 92 18.06 -6.98 -18.30
CA LEU A 92 18.21 -7.98 -19.35
C LEU A 92 18.24 -9.36 -18.68
N GLU A 93 17.49 -10.31 -19.22
CA GLU A 93 17.46 -11.68 -18.71
C GLU A 93 17.34 -12.68 -19.85
N TRP A 94 18.13 -13.75 -19.80
CA TRP A 94 18.03 -14.83 -20.78
C TRP A 94 16.95 -15.83 -20.37
N HIS A 95 16.19 -16.32 -21.34
CA HIS A 95 15.23 -17.39 -21.11
C HIS A 95 15.95 -18.65 -20.59
N PRO A 96 15.39 -19.37 -19.61
CA PRO A 96 16.09 -20.47 -18.94
C PRO A 96 16.42 -21.67 -19.85
N SER A 97 15.64 -21.88 -20.92
CA SER A 97 15.76 -23.05 -21.80
C SER A 97 15.81 -22.78 -23.31
N LYS A 98 15.70 -21.53 -23.74
CA LYS A 98 15.62 -21.14 -25.15
C LYS A 98 16.62 -20.03 -25.39
N LEU A 99 17.14 -19.92 -26.61
CA LEU A 99 17.99 -18.80 -27.00
C LEU A 99 17.13 -17.55 -27.24
N GLN A 100 16.58 -17.01 -26.16
CA GLN A 100 15.73 -15.83 -26.14
C GLN A 100 16.23 -14.86 -25.08
N LEU A 101 16.29 -13.58 -25.41
CA LEU A 101 16.67 -12.51 -24.48
C LEU A 101 15.45 -11.67 -24.16
N MET A 102 15.22 -11.38 -22.90
CA MET A 102 14.23 -10.40 -22.46
C MET A 102 14.91 -9.09 -22.09
N SER A 103 14.31 -7.97 -22.52
CA SER A 103 14.69 -6.62 -22.09
C SER A 103 13.52 -5.90 -21.45
N ALA A 104 13.75 -5.22 -20.32
CA ALA A 104 12.78 -4.39 -19.63
C ALA A 104 13.21 -2.92 -19.64
N SER A 105 12.26 -2.04 -19.96
CA SER A 105 12.54 -0.63 -20.24
C SER A 105 11.62 0.34 -19.48
N ASN A 106 12.12 1.57 -19.33
CA ASN A 106 11.37 2.70 -18.79
C ASN A 106 10.19 3.13 -19.68
N ASP A 107 10.15 2.67 -20.93
CA ASP A 107 9.05 2.93 -21.88
C ASP A 107 7.78 2.10 -21.59
N LYS A 108 7.76 1.35 -20.47
CA LYS A 108 6.67 0.45 -20.04
C LYS A 108 6.51 -0.80 -20.88
N THR A 109 7.53 -1.17 -21.63
CA THR A 109 7.52 -2.39 -22.43
C THR A 109 8.60 -3.35 -21.98
N ILE A 110 8.30 -4.62 -22.19
CA ILE A 110 9.21 -5.75 -22.08
C ILE A 110 9.20 -6.43 -23.43
N ILE A 111 10.38 -6.62 -24.00
CA ILE A 111 10.53 -7.25 -25.31
C ILE A 111 11.28 -8.56 -25.14
N ILE A 112 10.77 -9.63 -25.74
CA ILE A 112 11.49 -10.89 -25.92
C ILE A 112 12.04 -10.92 -27.34
N TRP A 113 13.36 -11.05 -27.41
CA TRP A 113 14.13 -11.14 -28.63
C TRP A 113 14.48 -12.59 -28.93
N GLU A 114 14.35 -12.99 -30.19
CA GLU A 114 14.69 -14.34 -30.66
C GLU A 114 15.49 -14.24 -31.97
N PRO A 115 16.54 -15.05 -32.17
CA PRO A 115 17.24 -15.11 -33.44
C PRO A 115 16.36 -15.80 -34.49
N MET A 116 16.29 -15.25 -35.70
CA MET A 116 15.50 -15.83 -36.79
C MET A 116 16.06 -17.20 -37.22
N GLU A 117 17.38 -17.29 -37.28
CA GLU A 117 18.14 -18.53 -37.48
C GLU A 117 19.45 -18.44 -36.69
N ALA A 118 19.89 -19.55 -36.10
CA ALA A 118 21.04 -19.60 -35.17
C ALA A 118 22.37 -19.05 -35.75
N ALA A 119 22.52 -19.03 -37.08
CA ALA A 119 23.73 -18.56 -37.77
C ALA A 119 23.55 -17.22 -38.52
N SER A 120 22.35 -16.65 -38.53
CA SER A 120 22.05 -15.45 -39.35
C SER A 120 22.54 -14.14 -38.74
N GLY A 121 22.79 -14.11 -37.42
CA GLY A 121 23.03 -12.87 -36.66
C GLY A 121 21.83 -11.92 -36.59
N LEU A 122 20.68 -12.31 -37.16
CA LEU A 122 19.45 -11.50 -37.18
C LEU A 122 18.55 -11.87 -36.00
N TRP A 123 18.20 -10.85 -35.21
CA TRP A 123 17.32 -10.97 -34.04
C TRP A 123 16.05 -10.15 -34.26
N LEU A 124 14.91 -10.71 -33.84
CA LEU A 124 13.58 -10.13 -34.00
C LEU A 124 12.92 -9.93 -32.64
N ASP A 125 12.05 -8.91 -32.53
CA ASP A 125 11.18 -8.68 -31.38
C ASP A 125 9.97 -9.62 -31.44
N LYS A 126 10.16 -10.87 -31.00
CA LYS A 126 9.16 -11.93 -31.08
C LYS A 126 7.91 -11.62 -30.26
N VAL A 127 8.10 -11.05 -29.06
CA VAL A 127 7.01 -10.72 -28.13
C VAL A 127 7.26 -9.35 -27.55
N ARG A 128 6.20 -8.54 -27.44
CA ARG A 128 6.19 -7.30 -26.67
C ARG A 128 5.00 -7.30 -25.73
N VAL A 129 5.28 -7.24 -24.43
CA VAL A 129 4.26 -7.05 -23.39
C VAL A 129 4.53 -5.73 -22.66
N GLY A 130 3.52 -5.20 -21.98
CA GLY A 130 3.63 -3.93 -21.30
C GLY A 130 2.30 -3.19 -21.24
N ASP A 131 2.38 -1.95 -20.79
CA ASP A 131 1.24 -1.03 -20.70
C ASP A 131 1.30 -0.02 -21.85
N VAL A 132 0.15 0.21 -22.51
CA VAL A 132 0.00 1.20 -23.57
C VAL A 132 -0.86 2.34 -23.05
N GLY A 133 -0.21 3.39 -22.56
CA GLY A 133 -0.87 4.58 -22.02
C GLY A 133 -0.73 4.71 -20.49
N GLY A 134 -1.52 5.61 -19.89
CA GLY A 134 -1.53 5.81 -18.43
C GLY A 134 -0.40 6.67 -17.85
N GLN A 135 -0.57 7.10 -16.59
CA GLN A 135 0.38 7.93 -15.82
C GLN A 135 1.53 7.13 -15.17
N ALA A 136 1.54 5.80 -15.30
CA ALA A 136 2.58 4.96 -14.73
C ALA A 136 3.96 5.29 -15.35
N VAL A 137 5.04 5.00 -14.63
CA VAL A 137 6.42 4.98 -15.15
C VAL A 137 6.75 3.54 -15.56
N GLY A 138 7.73 3.31 -16.44
CA GLY A 138 8.05 1.97 -16.93
C GLY A 138 8.72 1.02 -15.94
N PHE A 139 9.30 -0.05 -16.49
CA PHE A 139 9.81 -1.17 -15.72
C PHE A 139 11.29 -1.00 -15.37
N PHE A 140 11.63 -1.26 -14.11
CA PHE A 140 13.01 -1.26 -13.62
C PHE A 140 13.65 -2.65 -13.67
N GLY A 141 12.83 -3.68 -13.82
CA GLY A 141 13.30 -5.02 -14.11
C GLY A 141 12.18 -5.98 -14.42
N ALA A 142 12.57 -7.08 -15.04
CA ALA A 142 11.72 -8.23 -15.29
C ALA A 142 12.56 -9.49 -15.18
N CYS A 143 11.92 -10.59 -14.78
CA CYS A 143 12.49 -11.93 -14.77
C CYS A 143 11.52 -12.97 -15.34
N PHE A 144 12.09 -14.06 -15.85
CA PHE A 144 11.32 -15.24 -16.21
C PHE A 144 11.07 -16.11 -14.97
N SER A 145 9.95 -16.82 -14.97
CA SER A 145 9.80 -17.99 -14.11
C SER A 145 10.82 -19.06 -14.49
N PRO A 146 11.18 -19.98 -13.58
CA PRO A 146 12.17 -21.02 -13.85
C PRO A 146 11.87 -21.91 -15.07
N ASP A 147 10.60 -22.05 -15.45
CA ASP A 147 10.14 -22.78 -16.63
C ASP A 147 10.04 -21.90 -17.90
N GLY A 148 10.23 -20.59 -17.78
CA GLY A 148 10.12 -19.61 -18.87
C GLY A 148 8.69 -19.31 -19.33
N SER A 149 7.67 -19.83 -18.63
CA SER A 149 6.26 -19.67 -19.02
C SER A 149 5.62 -18.38 -18.53
N THR A 150 6.25 -17.69 -17.58
CA THR A 150 5.71 -16.50 -16.92
C THR A 150 6.78 -15.41 -16.86
N ILE A 151 6.37 -14.17 -17.10
CA ILE A 151 7.19 -12.98 -16.89
C ILE A 151 6.68 -12.31 -15.62
N LEU A 152 7.60 -11.89 -14.75
CA LEU A 152 7.31 -11.00 -13.63
C LEU A 152 8.13 -9.72 -13.81
N ALA A 153 7.49 -8.57 -13.74
CA ALA A 153 8.14 -7.27 -13.81
C ALA A 153 7.71 -6.37 -12.67
N TYR A 154 8.52 -5.36 -12.37
CA TYR A 154 8.21 -4.38 -11.34
C TYR A 154 8.45 -2.96 -11.85
N SER A 155 7.52 -2.08 -11.48
CA SER A 155 7.49 -0.67 -11.87
C SER A 155 8.06 0.25 -10.80
N TYR A 156 8.30 1.51 -11.16
CA TYR A 156 8.77 2.55 -10.23
C TYR A 156 7.91 2.68 -8.96
N PHE A 157 6.59 2.61 -9.11
CA PHE A 157 5.65 2.75 -8.00
C PHE A 157 5.47 1.46 -7.19
N GLY A 158 6.35 0.46 -7.39
CA GLY A 158 6.38 -0.80 -6.66
C GLY A 158 5.29 -1.81 -7.06
N GLY A 159 4.49 -1.50 -8.08
CA GLY A 159 3.52 -2.44 -8.66
C GLY A 159 4.22 -3.58 -9.40
N PHE A 160 3.76 -4.80 -9.17
CA PHE A 160 4.21 -6.00 -9.88
C PHE A 160 3.27 -6.31 -11.04
N PHE A 161 3.84 -6.61 -12.20
CA PHE A 161 3.10 -7.00 -13.38
C PHE A 161 3.51 -8.40 -13.77
N SER A 162 2.56 -9.22 -14.21
CA SER A 162 2.87 -10.56 -14.66
C SER A 162 2.10 -10.92 -15.91
N TRP A 163 2.78 -11.63 -16.81
CA TRP A 163 2.21 -12.18 -18.03
C TRP A 163 2.53 -13.66 -18.10
N GLN A 164 1.54 -14.46 -18.47
CA GLN A 164 1.70 -15.89 -18.65
C GLN A 164 1.53 -16.24 -20.13
N LEU A 165 2.41 -17.11 -20.61
CA LEU A 165 2.34 -17.72 -21.93
C LEU A 165 1.10 -18.60 -22.03
N GLN A 166 0.23 -18.30 -22.98
CA GLN A 166 -0.92 -19.12 -23.36
C GLN A 166 -0.63 -19.78 -24.70
N GLN A 167 -0.81 -21.10 -24.76
CA GLN A 167 -0.81 -21.84 -26.01
C GLN A 167 -2.24 -21.83 -26.55
N GLU A 168 -2.43 -21.17 -27.70
CA GLU A 168 -3.70 -21.21 -28.41
C GLU A 168 -3.75 -22.45 -29.32
N ALA A 169 -4.90 -22.72 -29.93
CA ALA A 169 -5.04 -23.84 -30.84
C ALA A 169 -4.18 -23.62 -32.11
N GLY A 170 -3.00 -24.26 -32.16
CA GLY A 170 -2.03 -24.15 -33.26
C GLY A 170 -0.61 -23.88 -32.75
N ASP A 171 0.24 -23.32 -33.62
CA ASP A 171 1.60 -22.86 -33.28
C ASP A 171 1.63 -21.40 -32.78
N ASP A 172 0.47 -20.76 -32.57
CA ASP A 172 0.41 -19.38 -32.10
C ASP A 172 0.47 -19.32 -30.56
N THR A 173 1.33 -18.42 -30.07
CA THR A 173 1.59 -18.25 -28.65
C THR A 173 1.32 -16.81 -28.26
N SER A 174 0.38 -16.59 -27.34
CA SER A 174 0.03 -15.27 -26.84
C SER A 174 0.45 -15.12 -25.38
N TRP A 175 0.77 -13.89 -24.98
CA TRP A 175 1.08 -13.57 -23.58
C TRP A 175 -0.08 -12.80 -22.98
N ARG A 176 -0.66 -13.34 -21.92
CA ARG A 176 -1.80 -12.72 -21.24
C ARG A 176 -1.40 -12.21 -19.87
N GLY A 177 -1.78 -10.97 -19.58
CA GLY A 177 -1.63 -10.40 -18.25
C GLY A 177 -2.41 -11.20 -17.21
N ILE A 178 -1.75 -11.57 -16.10
CA ILE A 178 -2.34 -12.27 -14.97
C ILE A 178 -2.20 -11.44 -13.70
N ALA A 179 -3.13 -11.63 -12.77
CA ALA A 179 -3.03 -11.03 -11.45
C ALA A 179 -1.82 -11.61 -10.70
N THR A 180 -1.18 -10.78 -9.88
CA THR A 180 -0.03 -11.15 -9.07
C THR A 180 -0.19 -10.62 -7.65
N PHE A 181 0.77 -10.90 -6.78
CA PHE A 181 0.76 -10.38 -5.41
C PHE A 181 0.91 -8.85 -5.43
N GLY A 182 0.00 -8.19 -4.71
CA GLY A 182 -0.01 -6.75 -4.52
C GLY A 182 0.33 -6.38 -3.08
N GLY A 183 0.58 -5.11 -2.88
CA GLY A 183 0.89 -4.52 -1.58
C GLY A 183 1.28 -3.07 -1.78
N HIS A 184 1.16 -2.28 -0.72
CA HIS A 184 1.62 -0.90 -0.79
C HIS A 184 3.13 -0.85 -1.05
N SER A 185 3.58 0.17 -1.78
CA SER A 185 5.01 0.39 -2.05
C SER A 185 5.67 1.32 -1.04
N ASP A 186 4.88 1.93 -0.16
CA ASP A 186 5.31 2.79 0.95
C ASP A 186 4.44 2.54 2.19
N ALA A 187 4.78 3.21 3.30
CA ALA A 187 4.25 3.03 4.62
C ALA A 187 2.71 3.13 4.69
N VAL A 188 2.07 2.08 5.19
CA VAL A 188 0.62 2.03 5.37
C VAL A 188 0.24 2.78 6.64
N LYS A 189 -0.51 3.88 6.51
CA LYS A 189 -0.76 4.82 7.61
C LYS A 189 -2.00 4.50 8.43
N ASP A 190 -3.04 3.96 7.81
CA ASP A 190 -4.29 3.62 8.48
C ASP A 190 -5.01 2.48 7.73
N ILE A 191 -5.88 1.79 8.45
CA ILE A 191 -6.72 0.69 7.96
C ILE A 191 -8.11 0.79 8.59
N SER A 192 -9.12 0.40 7.81
CA SER A 192 -10.51 0.34 8.26
C SER A 192 -11.20 -0.86 7.65
N TRP A 193 -11.75 -1.72 8.49
CA TRP A 193 -12.77 -2.67 8.05
C TRP A 193 -14.01 -1.91 7.59
N ASP A 194 -14.69 -2.46 6.60
CA ASP A 194 -16.06 -2.04 6.32
C ASP A 194 -17.00 -2.51 7.45
N ARG A 195 -18.19 -1.92 7.52
CA ARG A 195 -19.16 -2.18 8.61
C ARG A 195 -19.60 -3.64 8.69
N THR A 196 -19.55 -4.42 7.59
CA THR A 196 -19.91 -5.84 7.61
C THR A 196 -18.71 -6.75 7.92
N GLY A 197 -17.49 -6.22 7.93
CA GLY A 197 -16.25 -7.00 8.07
C GLY A 197 -15.99 -7.90 6.85
N SER A 198 -16.47 -7.54 5.67
CA SER A 198 -16.29 -8.29 4.44
C SER A 198 -15.14 -7.77 3.59
N CYS A 199 -14.85 -6.47 3.65
CA CYS A 199 -13.75 -5.82 2.95
C CYS A 199 -12.86 -5.07 3.96
N LEU A 200 -11.55 -5.09 3.72
CA LEU A 200 -10.58 -4.28 4.46
C LEU A 200 -10.05 -3.19 3.55
N LEU A 201 -10.12 -1.94 4.00
CA LEU A 201 -9.54 -0.78 3.33
C LEU A 201 -8.24 -0.37 4.01
N SER A 202 -7.26 0.06 3.22
CA SER A 202 -6.00 0.64 3.68
C SER A 202 -5.69 1.93 2.93
N CYS A 203 -4.88 2.80 3.54
CA CYS A 203 -4.31 3.97 2.88
C CYS A 203 -2.80 4.09 3.18
N SER A 204 -2.04 4.57 2.21
CA SER A 204 -0.58 4.65 2.30
C SER A 204 -0.01 5.96 1.73
N VAL A 205 1.23 6.21 2.11
CA VAL A 205 2.12 7.23 1.53
C VAL A 205 2.41 6.96 0.05
N ASP A 206 2.18 5.73 -0.43
CA ASP A 206 2.21 5.42 -1.87
C ASP A 206 1.07 6.07 -2.68
N GLN A 207 0.28 6.93 -2.01
CA GLN A 207 -0.79 7.74 -2.58
C GLN A 207 -1.96 6.90 -3.09
N THR A 208 -2.05 5.64 -2.67
CA THR A 208 -3.16 4.74 -3.01
C THR A 208 -3.98 4.36 -1.78
N THR A 209 -5.27 4.14 -2.00
CA THR A 209 -6.07 3.29 -1.11
C THR A 209 -6.27 1.94 -1.76
N ARG A 210 -6.26 0.86 -0.98
CA ARG A 210 -6.49 -0.50 -1.48
C ARG A 210 -7.66 -1.14 -0.74
N CYS A 211 -8.36 -2.02 -1.44
CA CYS A 211 -9.47 -2.79 -0.90
C CYS A 211 -9.17 -4.29 -1.04
N TYR A 212 -9.25 -5.01 0.07
CA TYR A 212 -8.96 -6.44 0.13
C TYR A 212 -10.21 -7.24 0.44
N ALA A 213 -10.33 -8.43 -0.16
CA ALA A 213 -11.35 -9.42 0.16
C ALA A 213 -10.82 -10.85 -0.07
N PRO A 214 -11.45 -11.88 0.54
CA PRO A 214 -11.13 -13.27 0.27
C PRO A 214 -11.49 -13.62 -1.17
N CYS A 215 -10.54 -14.16 -1.91
CA CYS A 215 -10.72 -14.67 -3.26
C CYS A 215 -11.12 -16.17 -3.22
N ARG A 216 -12.18 -16.54 -3.93
CA ARG A 216 -12.66 -17.93 -4.00
C ARG A 216 -11.68 -18.86 -4.70
N GLU A 217 -11.10 -18.39 -5.80
CA GLU A 217 -10.22 -19.19 -6.67
C GLU A 217 -8.94 -19.59 -5.95
N PHE A 218 -8.24 -18.60 -5.38
CA PHE A 218 -6.94 -18.81 -4.75
C PHE A 218 -7.02 -19.18 -3.26
N LYS A 219 -8.21 -19.12 -2.65
CA LYS A 219 -8.42 -19.32 -1.20
C LYS A 219 -7.42 -18.51 -0.36
N MET A 220 -7.24 -17.24 -0.72
CA MET A 220 -6.41 -16.29 0.02
C MET A 220 -7.06 -14.91 0.01
N ILE A 221 -6.52 -14.00 0.81
CA ILE A 221 -6.94 -12.59 0.80
C ILE A 221 -6.21 -11.91 -0.36
N CYS A 222 -6.94 -11.23 -1.23
CA CYS A 222 -6.41 -10.57 -2.41
C CYS A 222 -6.83 -9.10 -2.44
N GLU A 223 -6.02 -8.27 -3.11
CA GLU A 223 -6.42 -6.93 -3.52
C GLU A 223 -7.46 -7.05 -4.64
N ILE A 224 -8.65 -6.50 -4.42
CA ILE A 224 -9.77 -6.57 -5.36
C ILE A 224 -10.09 -5.23 -6.02
N ALA A 225 -9.57 -4.13 -5.47
CA ALA A 225 -9.67 -2.80 -6.05
C ALA A 225 -8.62 -1.84 -5.46
N ARG A 226 -8.31 -0.79 -6.22
CA ARG A 226 -7.68 0.45 -5.74
C ARG A 226 -8.69 1.58 -5.75
N PRO A 227 -9.46 1.80 -4.67
CA PRO A 227 -10.53 2.78 -4.70
C PRO A 227 -10.09 4.21 -5.01
N GLN A 228 -8.86 4.60 -4.69
CA GLN A 228 -8.33 5.96 -4.87
C GLN A 228 -6.87 5.88 -5.26
N LEU A 229 -6.53 6.62 -6.32
CA LEU A 229 -5.18 7.04 -6.65
C LEU A 229 -5.12 8.56 -6.42
N HIS A 230 -4.15 9.01 -5.64
CA HIS A 230 -3.98 10.40 -5.28
C HIS A 230 -2.62 10.93 -5.73
N GLY A 231 -2.38 12.23 -5.55
CA GLY A 231 -1.06 12.84 -5.77
C GLY A 231 -0.41 13.37 -4.49
N TYR A 232 -1.00 13.06 -3.34
CA TYR A 232 -0.50 13.42 -2.02
C TYR A 232 -0.58 12.20 -1.10
N ASP A 233 0.29 12.19 -0.10
CA ASP A 233 0.40 11.12 0.88
C ASP A 233 -0.91 10.99 1.68
N LEU A 234 -1.44 9.78 1.76
CA LEU A 234 -2.68 9.49 2.48
C LEU A 234 -2.37 9.15 3.95
N ASN A 235 -3.02 9.86 4.86
CA ASN A 235 -2.76 9.76 6.29
C ASN A 235 -3.78 8.92 7.04
N CYS A 236 -5.05 8.99 6.65
CA CYS A 236 -6.13 8.37 7.39
C CYS A 236 -7.30 7.94 6.51
N ILE A 237 -7.98 6.87 6.92
CA ILE A 237 -9.13 6.31 6.20
C ILE A 237 -10.17 5.78 7.20
N THR A 238 -11.45 5.93 6.89
CA THR A 238 -12.53 5.30 7.67
C THR A 238 -13.68 4.88 6.77
N SER A 239 -14.19 3.67 6.97
CA SER A 239 -15.44 3.23 6.35
C SER A 239 -16.64 3.85 7.08
N VAL A 240 -17.52 4.46 6.29
CA VAL A 240 -18.78 5.05 6.77
C VAL A 240 -19.91 4.04 6.67
N SER A 241 -19.92 3.29 5.57
CA SER A 241 -20.82 2.16 5.33
C SER A 241 -20.10 1.12 4.47
N SER A 242 -20.74 -0.02 4.19
CA SER A 242 -20.21 -0.98 3.21
C SER A 242 -19.96 -0.35 1.84
N SER A 243 -20.80 0.63 1.45
CA SER A 243 -20.76 1.32 0.16
C SER A 243 -19.96 2.62 0.11
N CYS A 244 -19.39 3.09 1.23
CA CYS A 244 -18.81 4.43 1.32
C CYS A 244 -17.64 4.50 2.31
N PHE A 245 -16.58 5.20 1.92
CA PHE A 245 -15.48 5.54 2.82
C PHE A 245 -15.06 6.99 2.66
N VAL A 246 -14.30 7.47 3.65
CA VAL A 246 -13.65 8.77 3.65
C VAL A 246 -12.16 8.60 3.86
N SER A 247 -11.37 9.31 3.08
CA SER A 247 -9.92 9.39 3.23
C SER A 247 -9.46 10.83 3.44
N GLY A 248 -8.31 11.00 4.09
CA GLY A 248 -7.65 12.27 4.30
C GLY A 248 -6.19 12.19 3.89
N ALA A 249 -5.71 13.23 3.21
CA ALA A 249 -4.34 13.35 2.73
C ALA A 249 -3.72 14.69 3.14
N ASP A 250 -2.46 14.88 2.74
CA ASP A 250 -1.73 16.15 2.96
C ASP A 250 -2.36 17.36 2.25
N GLU A 251 -3.27 17.14 1.29
CA GLU A 251 -4.03 18.20 0.60
C GLU A 251 -5.04 18.95 1.47
N LYS A 252 -5.10 18.65 2.78
CA LYS A 252 -5.92 19.35 3.80
C LYS A 252 -7.43 19.18 3.62
N ILE A 253 -7.85 18.31 2.70
CA ILE A 253 -9.24 18.04 2.36
C ILE A 253 -9.52 16.56 2.66
N LEU A 254 -10.73 16.28 3.14
CA LEU A 254 -11.23 14.91 3.17
C LEU A 254 -12.01 14.64 1.89
N ARG A 255 -11.84 13.45 1.34
CA ARG A 255 -12.56 13.00 0.15
C ARG A 255 -13.46 11.83 0.49
N VAL A 256 -14.64 11.86 -0.08
CA VAL A 256 -15.69 10.85 0.09
C VAL A 256 -15.80 10.06 -1.19
N PHE A 257 -15.72 8.74 -1.07
CA PHE A 257 -15.81 7.82 -2.20
C PHE A 257 -16.96 6.83 -1.97
N THR A 258 -17.60 6.46 -3.06
CA THR A 258 -18.67 5.46 -3.06
C THR A 258 -18.32 4.29 -3.97
N VAL A 259 -18.82 3.11 -3.63
CA VAL A 259 -18.63 1.90 -4.42
C VAL A 259 -19.33 2.03 -5.79
N PRO A 260 -18.63 1.74 -6.91
CA PRO A 260 -19.26 1.67 -8.23
C PRO A 260 -19.92 0.30 -8.48
N ARG A 261 -20.92 0.25 -9.36
CA ARG A 261 -21.59 -1.02 -9.75
C ARG A 261 -20.62 -2.09 -10.28
N SER A 262 -19.60 -1.70 -11.04
CA SER A 262 -18.56 -2.62 -11.53
C SER A 262 -17.84 -3.36 -10.41
N PHE A 263 -17.52 -2.67 -9.31
CA PHE A 263 -16.91 -3.30 -8.14
C PHE A 263 -17.86 -4.32 -7.51
N VAL A 264 -19.15 -4.01 -7.42
CA VAL A 264 -20.17 -4.93 -6.89
C VAL A 264 -20.26 -6.20 -7.74
N GLU A 265 -20.22 -6.06 -9.06
CA GLU A 265 -20.21 -7.18 -10.00
C GLU A 265 -18.90 -7.97 -9.95
N ALA A 266 -17.74 -7.30 -9.90
CA ALA A 266 -16.44 -7.95 -9.75
C ALA A 266 -16.34 -8.71 -8.43
N LEU A 267 -16.83 -8.13 -7.33
CA LEU A 267 -16.86 -8.78 -6.01
C LEU A 267 -17.68 -10.06 -6.03
N LYS A 268 -18.78 -10.10 -6.80
CA LYS A 268 -19.60 -11.31 -7.00
C LYS A 268 -18.79 -12.46 -7.59
N ASN A 269 -17.91 -12.15 -8.54
CA ASN A 269 -17.12 -13.12 -9.27
C ASN A 269 -15.90 -13.57 -8.47
N VAL A 270 -15.24 -12.63 -7.78
CA VAL A 270 -13.97 -12.86 -7.10
C VAL A 270 -14.16 -13.40 -5.68
N SER A 271 -15.12 -12.86 -4.93
CA SER A 271 -15.22 -13.07 -3.48
C SER A 271 -16.40 -13.94 -3.07
N LYS A 272 -16.28 -14.62 -1.94
CA LYS A 272 -17.34 -15.46 -1.35
C LYS A 272 -18.57 -14.70 -0.87
N PHE A 273 -18.45 -13.38 -0.70
CA PHE A 273 -19.57 -12.59 -0.20
C PHE A 273 -20.64 -12.38 -1.26
N ASP A 274 -21.91 -12.37 -0.82
CA ASP A 274 -23.06 -12.02 -1.64
C ASP A 274 -23.20 -10.49 -1.70
N PRO A 275 -22.97 -9.86 -2.86
CA PRO A 275 -22.99 -8.40 -2.96
C PRO A 275 -24.37 -7.82 -2.61
N ASN A 276 -25.47 -8.55 -2.84
CA ASN A 276 -26.82 -8.08 -2.50
C ASN A 276 -27.00 -7.91 -0.98
N LYS A 277 -26.29 -8.72 -0.17
CA LYS A 277 -26.30 -8.60 1.29
C LYS A 277 -25.37 -7.51 1.79
N LEU A 278 -24.25 -7.28 1.09
CA LEU A 278 -23.29 -6.25 1.43
C LEU A 278 -23.79 -4.85 1.10
N PHE A 279 -24.50 -4.71 -0.02
CA PHE A 279 -25.00 -3.45 -0.54
C PHE A 279 -26.53 -3.51 -0.67
N PRO A 280 -27.27 -3.55 0.47
CA PRO A 280 -28.73 -3.68 0.42
C PRO A 280 -29.41 -2.44 -0.19
N ASN A 281 -28.76 -1.27 -0.10
CA ASN A 281 -29.27 -0.01 -0.63
C ASN A 281 -28.60 0.29 -1.99
N SER A 282 -29.23 -0.18 -3.07
CA SER A 282 -28.72 0.02 -4.44
C SER A 282 -28.56 1.48 -4.84
N GLU A 283 -29.34 2.39 -4.23
CA GLU A 283 -29.25 3.84 -4.44
C GLU A 283 -27.93 4.46 -3.95
N LYS A 284 -27.26 3.81 -3.00
CA LYS A 284 -25.95 4.26 -2.48
C LYS A 284 -24.77 3.73 -3.29
N ILE A 285 -25.02 2.98 -4.36
CA ILE A 285 -24.00 2.48 -5.28
C ILE A 285 -23.92 3.44 -6.46
N ALA A 286 -22.72 3.89 -6.80
CA ALA A 286 -22.55 4.71 -7.99
C ALA A 286 -22.84 3.90 -9.26
N GLU A 287 -23.67 4.47 -10.13
CA GLU A 287 -23.99 3.86 -11.43
C GLU A 287 -22.80 3.83 -12.38
N ARG A 288 -21.83 4.73 -12.17
CA ARG A 288 -20.71 5.00 -13.06
C ARG A 288 -19.40 4.58 -12.41
N ASN A 289 -18.47 4.15 -13.24
CA ASN A 289 -17.08 3.89 -12.83
C ASN A 289 -16.34 5.20 -12.66
N ALA A 290 -15.11 5.12 -12.16
CA ALA A 290 -14.25 6.28 -12.09
C ALA A 290 -12.99 6.12 -12.92
N SER A 291 -12.45 7.26 -13.35
CA SER A 291 -11.15 7.38 -14.00
C SER A 291 -10.42 8.58 -13.40
N VAL A 292 -9.09 8.51 -13.29
CA VAL A 292 -8.29 9.70 -12.98
C VAL A 292 -8.02 10.47 -14.28
N PRO A 293 -8.43 11.74 -14.40
CA PRO A 293 -8.06 12.56 -15.56
C PRO A 293 -6.54 12.71 -15.65
N ALA A 294 -5.98 12.89 -16.84
CA ALA A 294 -4.53 12.98 -17.04
C ALA A 294 -3.82 14.07 -16.20
N LEU A 295 -4.53 15.12 -15.77
CA LEU A 295 -4.01 16.17 -14.89
C LEU A 295 -4.80 16.28 -13.57
N GLY A 296 -5.67 15.31 -13.29
CA GLY A 296 -6.54 15.31 -12.12
C GLY A 296 -5.91 14.58 -10.94
N LEU A 297 -6.07 15.11 -9.73
CA LEU A 297 -5.64 14.49 -8.47
C LEU A 297 -6.76 13.66 -7.81
N SER A 298 -7.77 13.28 -8.59
CA SER A 298 -9.09 12.87 -8.10
C SER A 298 -9.81 12.01 -9.12
N ASN A 299 -10.48 10.98 -8.61
CA ASN A 299 -11.30 10.09 -9.39
C ASN A 299 -12.59 10.79 -9.82
N LYS A 300 -12.80 10.94 -11.12
CA LYS A 300 -14.06 11.45 -11.65
C LYS A 300 -14.91 10.31 -12.18
N ALA A 301 -16.22 10.38 -11.92
CA ALA A 301 -17.17 9.47 -12.55
C ALA A 301 -17.09 9.59 -14.08
N THR A 302 -17.09 8.47 -14.79
CA THR A 302 -17.01 8.46 -16.26
C THR A 302 -18.33 8.91 -16.89
N ASP A 303 -18.28 9.80 -17.88
CA ASP A 303 -19.47 10.26 -18.62
C ASP A 303 -19.79 9.30 -19.78
N SER A 304 -21.03 8.83 -19.84
CA SER A 304 -21.52 7.94 -20.91
C SER A 304 -22.02 8.68 -22.16
N LYS A 305 -21.82 10.00 -22.27
CA LYS A 305 -22.25 10.77 -23.44
C LYS A 305 -21.10 10.94 -24.44
N ALA A 306 -20.97 9.98 -25.33
CA ALA A 306 -20.67 10.30 -26.72
C ALA A 306 -21.91 11.02 -27.29
N SER A 307 -22.00 12.34 -27.11
CA SER A 307 -22.93 13.15 -27.90
C SER A 307 -22.37 13.29 -29.30
N GLY A 308 -23.15 12.85 -30.29
CA GLY A 308 -22.85 13.07 -31.70
C GLY A 308 -22.66 14.55 -32.03
N ASP A 309 -21.89 14.75 -33.11
CA ASP A 309 -21.67 15.97 -33.87
C ASP A 309 -20.80 17.08 -33.24
N THR A 310 -19.50 17.03 -33.55
CA THR A 310 -18.90 17.96 -34.53
C THR A 310 -17.50 17.47 -34.92
N ALA A 311 -17.28 17.32 -36.23
CA ALA A 311 -16.02 16.91 -36.82
C ALA A 311 -14.96 18.01 -36.70
N SER A 312 -13.88 17.75 -35.98
CA SER A 312 -12.50 18.14 -36.35
C SER A 312 -11.50 17.80 -35.24
N THR A 313 -10.76 16.71 -35.44
CA THR A 313 -9.29 16.54 -35.34
C THR A 313 -8.97 15.12 -34.89
N ASN A 314 -8.46 14.32 -35.83
CA ASN A 314 -7.93 12.98 -35.60
C ASN A 314 -6.67 13.05 -34.74
N VAL A 315 -6.81 12.91 -33.43
CA VAL A 315 -5.76 12.42 -32.53
C VAL A 315 -6.42 11.42 -31.59
N ALA A 316 -6.21 10.14 -31.89
CA ALA A 316 -6.32 8.98 -31.01
C ALA A 316 -7.27 9.11 -29.80
N SER A 317 -8.55 8.87 -30.03
CA SER A 317 -9.47 8.36 -29.02
C SER A 317 -9.05 6.95 -28.61
N LEU A 318 -8.01 6.84 -27.78
CA LEU A 318 -7.54 5.60 -27.16
C LEU A 318 -8.21 5.44 -25.79
N ASN A 319 -8.96 4.34 -25.65
CA ASN A 319 -9.40 3.70 -24.42
C ASN A 319 -10.23 4.54 -23.42
N VAL A 320 -11.50 4.76 -23.77
CA VAL A 320 -12.56 4.85 -22.75
C VAL A 320 -12.80 3.42 -22.24
N GLY A 321 -12.03 3.01 -21.23
CA GLY A 321 -12.00 1.65 -20.69
C GLY A 321 -13.38 1.15 -20.27
N LYS A 322 -13.77 -0.03 -20.76
CA LYS A 322 -14.88 -0.80 -20.16
C LYS A 322 -14.44 -1.16 -18.75
N ALA A 323 -15.26 -0.86 -17.74
CA ALA A 323 -15.02 -1.30 -16.37
C ALA A 323 -14.62 -2.78 -16.32
N TYR A 324 -13.70 -3.11 -15.42
CA TYR A 324 -13.39 -4.49 -15.12
C TYR A 324 -14.61 -5.15 -14.46
N VAL A 325 -15.27 -6.03 -15.22
CA VAL A 325 -16.30 -6.97 -14.73
C VAL A 325 -15.80 -8.40 -14.91
N GLY A 326 -14.47 -8.58 -14.98
CA GLY A 326 -13.85 -9.86 -15.31
C GLY A 326 -14.17 -10.98 -14.31
N ALA A 327 -13.95 -12.21 -14.74
CA ALA A 327 -14.22 -13.42 -13.95
C ALA A 327 -13.12 -13.79 -12.94
N GLY A 328 -11.99 -13.05 -12.92
CA GLY A 328 -10.82 -13.37 -12.11
C GLY A 328 -10.36 -12.20 -11.25
N LEU A 329 -9.18 -12.33 -10.65
CA LEU A 329 -8.55 -11.18 -9.98
C LEU A 329 -8.11 -10.13 -11.02
N PRO A 330 -8.20 -8.83 -10.68
CA PRO A 330 -7.71 -7.77 -11.54
C PRO A 330 -6.18 -7.82 -11.63
N THR A 331 -5.64 -7.56 -12.82
CA THR A 331 -4.21 -7.30 -13.01
C THR A 331 -3.80 -5.95 -12.40
N GLU A 332 -2.50 -5.71 -12.25
CA GLU A 332 -1.97 -4.43 -11.76
C GLU A 332 -2.47 -3.22 -12.57
N GLU A 333 -2.53 -3.36 -13.90
CA GLU A 333 -3.08 -2.36 -14.81
C GLU A 333 -4.58 -2.10 -14.54
N GLN A 334 -5.37 -3.17 -14.43
CA GLN A 334 -6.81 -3.08 -14.15
C GLN A 334 -7.07 -2.46 -12.78
N LEU A 335 -6.25 -2.79 -11.77
CA LEU A 335 -6.32 -2.17 -10.46
C LEU A 335 -6.15 -0.64 -10.56
N MET A 336 -5.16 -0.18 -11.33
CA MET A 336 -4.86 1.25 -11.48
C MET A 336 -5.87 2.02 -12.34
N GLN A 337 -6.51 1.37 -13.31
CA GLN A 337 -7.34 2.07 -14.30
C GLN A 337 -8.84 1.83 -14.11
N ASP A 338 -9.24 0.59 -13.81
CA ASP A 338 -10.63 0.13 -13.92
C ASP A 338 -11.35 -0.04 -12.58
N THR A 339 -10.61 -0.16 -11.47
CA THR A 339 -11.18 -0.45 -10.13
C THR A 339 -11.35 0.78 -9.24
N LEU A 340 -11.21 1.97 -9.81
CA LEU A 340 -11.29 3.25 -9.11
C LEU A 340 -12.73 3.54 -8.67
N TRP A 341 -12.87 4.08 -7.46
CA TRP A 341 -14.18 4.47 -6.91
C TRP A 341 -14.46 5.94 -7.21
N PRO A 342 -15.70 6.30 -7.60
CA PRO A 342 -16.04 7.68 -7.86
C PRO A 342 -16.03 8.52 -6.58
N GLU A 343 -15.39 9.67 -6.68
CA GLU A 343 -15.46 10.69 -5.64
C GLU A 343 -16.83 11.38 -5.68
N VAL A 344 -17.50 11.39 -4.54
CA VAL A 344 -18.84 11.99 -4.39
C VAL A 344 -18.74 13.39 -3.84
N GLN A 345 -17.83 13.62 -2.88
CA GLN A 345 -17.79 14.87 -2.13
C GLN A 345 -16.39 15.18 -1.60
N LYS A 346 -16.10 16.48 -1.51
CA LYS A 346 -14.95 17.02 -0.78
C LYS A 346 -15.42 17.76 0.46
N LEU A 347 -14.77 17.50 1.59
CA LEU A 347 -15.06 18.17 2.86
C LEU A 347 -13.95 19.18 3.14
N TYR A 348 -14.31 20.46 3.02
CA TYR A 348 -13.40 21.59 3.20
C TYR A 348 -13.54 22.19 4.59
N GLY A 349 -12.42 22.58 5.20
CA GLY A 349 -12.44 23.38 6.43
C GLY A 349 -11.14 23.32 7.22
N HIS A 350 -10.37 22.24 7.10
CA HIS A 350 -9.08 22.12 7.76
C HIS A 350 -8.05 23.10 7.16
N GLY A 351 -7.31 23.80 8.03
CA GLY A 351 -6.27 24.75 7.61
C GLY A 351 -4.93 24.09 7.26
N PHE A 352 -4.76 22.83 7.66
CA PHE A 352 -3.53 22.05 7.55
C PHE A 352 -3.84 20.61 7.14
N GLU A 353 -2.78 19.83 6.91
CA GLU A 353 -2.84 18.41 6.50
C GLU A 353 -3.80 17.63 7.40
N VAL A 354 -4.71 16.84 6.80
CA VAL A 354 -5.62 16.00 7.58
C VAL A 354 -4.82 14.86 8.17
N PHE A 355 -4.92 14.66 9.49
CA PHE A 355 -4.10 13.71 10.22
C PHE A 355 -4.88 12.46 10.63
N CYS A 356 -6.11 12.62 11.11
CA CYS A 356 -6.95 11.48 11.49
C CYS A 356 -8.43 11.71 11.20
N VAL A 357 -9.14 10.61 10.97
CA VAL A 357 -10.57 10.55 10.74
C VAL A 357 -11.16 9.33 11.46
N ALA A 358 -12.38 9.44 11.96
CA ALA A 358 -13.13 8.35 12.56
C ALA A 358 -14.61 8.46 12.20
N CYS A 359 -15.27 7.34 11.95
CA CYS A 359 -16.71 7.25 11.80
C CYS A 359 -17.35 6.65 13.06
N ASN A 360 -18.55 7.10 13.40
CA ASN A 360 -19.34 6.49 14.46
C ASN A 360 -19.93 5.14 14.01
N HIS A 361 -20.46 4.36 14.96
CA HIS A 361 -20.93 3.00 14.71
C HIS A 361 -22.25 2.95 13.91
N SER A 362 -23.09 3.96 14.01
CA SER A 362 -24.28 4.11 13.17
C SER A 362 -23.96 4.54 11.74
N GLY A 363 -22.74 5.00 11.46
CA GLY A 363 -22.35 5.49 10.13
C GLY A 363 -22.98 6.83 9.77
N THR A 364 -23.46 7.59 10.76
CA THR A 364 -24.19 8.86 10.60
C THR A 364 -23.29 10.09 10.75
N LEU A 365 -22.17 9.95 11.49
CA LEU A 365 -21.26 11.04 11.83
C LEU A 365 -19.81 10.66 11.61
N ILE A 366 -19.03 11.66 11.20
CA ILE A 366 -17.60 11.54 11.00
C ILE A 366 -16.91 12.64 11.79
N ALA A 367 -15.88 12.28 12.55
CA ALA A 367 -14.99 13.22 13.21
C ALA A 367 -13.64 13.24 12.49
N SER A 368 -13.06 14.41 12.35
CA SER A 368 -11.75 14.58 11.69
C SER A 368 -10.92 15.65 12.36
N ALA A 369 -9.60 15.52 12.28
CA ALA A 369 -8.67 16.52 12.79
C ALA A 369 -7.46 16.68 11.87
N CYS A 370 -6.88 17.87 11.89
CA CYS A 370 -5.68 18.21 11.13
C CYS A 370 -4.44 18.35 12.01
N LYS A 371 -3.29 18.37 11.35
CA LYS A 371 -2.00 18.67 11.95
C LYS A 371 -1.92 20.13 12.35
N VAL A 372 -1.16 20.42 13.39
CA VAL A 372 -0.86 21.78 13.81
C VAL A 372 0.60 22.09 13.45
N SER A 373 0.82 22.95 12.46
CA SER A 373 2.16 23.44 12.11
C SER A 373 2.53 24.67 12.94
N LEU A 374 3.77 24.69 13.46
CA LEU A 374 4.34 25.85 14.16
C LEU A 374 5.05 26.74 13.14
N LEU A 375 4.79 28.05 13.20
CA LEU A 375 5.18 29.06 12.20
C LEU A 375 6.69 29.40 12.11
N PHE A 376 7.59 28.58 12.67
CA PHE A 376 9.04 28.80 12.61
C PHE A 376 9.76 27.57 12.04
N ASP A 377 9.74 27.47 10.71
CA ASP A 377 10.55 26.50 9.96
C ASP A 377 11.99 27.00 9.82
N PHE A 378 12.89 26.56 10.71
CA PHE A 378 14.32 26.45 10.39
C PHE A 378 14.86 25.14 10.98
N PHE A 379 15.23 24.23 10.08
CA PHE A 379 15.91 22.95 10.32
C PHE A 379 15.18 21.92 11.22
N PHE A 380 14.38 21.04 10.60
CA PHE A 380 14.14 19.71 11.16
C PHE A 380 14.85 18.65 10.31
N ILE A 381 15.93 18.12 10.87
CA ILE A 381 16.49 16.81 10.51
C ILE A 381 15.44 15.77 10.92
N GLY A 382 15.21 14.78 10.05
CA GLY A 382 14.20 13.73 10.23
C GLY A 382 14.20 13.13 11.64
N LEU A 383 13.13 13.39 12.38
CA LEU A 383 12.81 12.69 13.62
C LEU A 383 11.51 11.92 13.38
N HIS A 384 11.63 10.60 13.45
CA HIS A 384 10.53 9.64 13.32
C HIS A 384 9.34 10.06 14.18
N GLY A 385 8.19 10.27 13.53
CA GLY A 385 6.99 10.81 14.15
C GLY A 385 6.30 9.79 15.03
N PHE A 386 6.37 9.97 16.34
CA PHE A 386 5.60 9.19 17.28
C PHE A 386 4.09 9.49 17.22
N LYS A 387 3.28 8.44 17.41
CA LYS A 387 1.80 8.46 17.39
C LYS A 387 1.24 7.95 18.73
N ILE A 388 0.23 8.62 19.27
CA ILE A 388 -0.62 8.17 20.36
C ILE A 388 -1.83 7.45 19.76
N GLN A 389 -2.08 6.20 20.17
CA GLN A 389 -3.28 5.45 19.79
C GLN A 389 -4.17 5.18 21.01
N VAL A 390 -5.49 5.24 20.80
CA VAL A 390 -6.52 4.87 21.77
C VAL A 390 -7.59 4.04 21.08
N CYS A 391 -7.97 2.95 21.73
CA CYS A 391 -9.18 2.19 21.43
C CYS A 391 -10.06 2.16 22.67
N VAL A 392 -11.38 2.13 22.44
CA VAL A 392 -12.35 2.21 23.51
C VAL A 392 -13.34 1.05 23.41
N PRO A 393 -13.19 -0.01 24.23
CA PRO A 393 -14.14 -1.10 24.29
C PRO A 393 -15.34 -0.66 25.15
N TRP A 394 -16.27 0.08 24.56
CA TRP A 394 -17.50 0.52 25.24
C TRP A 394 -18.57 -0.57 25.29
N ILE A 395 -18.22 -1.80 25.63
CA ILE A 395 -19.28 -2.69 26.15
C ILE A 395 -19.67 -2.21 27.55
N PHE A 396 -18.73 -1.71 28.37
CA PHE A 396 -19.00 -0.78 29.47
C PHE A 396 -17.68 -0.12 29.91
N SER A 397 -17.70 1.20 30.06
CA SER A 397 -16.86 1.99 30.95
C SER A 397 -15.33 2.01 30.85
N PHE A 398 -14.61 1.38 29.92
CA PHE A 398 -13.12 1.44 29.93
C PHE A 398 -12.53 2.18 28.72
N LEU A 399 -11.44 2.92 28.97
CA LEU A 399 -10.68 3.74 28.03
C LEU A 399 -9.19 3.43 28.17
N VAL A 400 -8.48 3.10 27.09
CA VAL A 400 -7.02 2.95 27.14
C VAL A 400 -6.37 4.19 26.59
N VAL A 401 -5.60 4.92 27.39
CA VAL A 401 -4.85 6.10 26.93
C VAL A 401 -3.38 5.91 27.18
N TYR A 402 -2.57 5.99 26.13
CA TYR A 402 -1.13 5.99 26.25
C TYR A 402 -0.63 7.39 26.69
N ASN A 403 0.26 7.47 27.68
CA ASN A 403 0.85 8.72 28.14
C ASN A 403 2.16 9.00 27.38
N PHE A 404 2.43 10.24 26.99
CA PHE A 404 3.59 10.57 26.15
C PHE A 404 4.67 11.37 26.89
N ASN A 405 5.93 11.10 26.56
CA ASN A 405 7.04 12.00 26.80
C ASN A 405 7.82 12.19 25.47
N LEU A 406 7.77 13.40 24.93
CA LEU A 406 8.60 13.81 23.79
C LEU A 406 9.98 14.18 24.36
N SER A 407 11.01 13.41 24.03
CA SER A 407 12.42 13.81 24.21
C SER A 407 12.89 14.79 23.11
N GLY A 408 12.01 15.71 22.71
CA GLY A 408 12.31 16.83 21.82
C GLY A 408 11.93 18.15 22.52
N PRO A 409 12.52 19.30 22.13
CA PRO A 409 12.19 20.57 22.75
C PRO A 409 10.68 20.80 22.72
N LEU A 410 10.09 21.09 23.88
CA LEU A 410 8.72 21.58 24.02
C LEU A 410 8.62 22.90 23.26
N ILE A 411 8.31 22.86 21.97
CA ILE A 411 8.05 24.10 21.23
C ILE A 411 6.67 24.58 21.66
N GLN A 412 6.70 25.59 22.52
CA GLN A 412 5.56 26.23 23.12
C GLN A 412 4.85 27.12 22.08
N ALA A 413 3.52 27.09 22.11
CA ALA A 413 2.58 28.00 21.45
C ALA A 413 2.23 27.73 19.96
N SER A 414 1.45 26.69 19.71
CA SER A 414 0.39 26.74 18.69
C SER A 414 -0.91 27.26 19.31
N ARG A 415 -1.70 28.02 18.55
CA ARG A 415 -3.00 28.49 19.00
C ARG A 415 -4.03 27.36 18.90
N ILE A 416 -4.96 27.29 19.86
CA ILE A 416 -6.04 26.26 19.91
C ILE A 416 -6.86 26.24 18.61
N GLU A 417 -6.98 27.39 17.94
CA GLU A 417 -7.66 27.53 16.65
C GLU A 417 -7.08 26.65 15.52
N HIS A 418 -5.88 26.08 15.67
CA HIS A 418 -5.32 25.20 14.64
C HIS A 418 -5.59 23.70 14.92
N ALA A 419 -5.91 23.31 16.16
CA ALA A 419 -6.12 21.91 16.57
C ALA A 419 -7.62 21.54 16.60
N LYS A 420 -8.35 21.96 15.58
CA LYS A 420 -9.81 21.83 15.51
C LYS A 420 -10.22 20.42 15.14
N ILE A 421 -11.20 19.87 15.85
CA ILE A 421 -11.89 18.64 15.48
C ILE A 421 -13.19 19.04 14.79
N MET A 422 -13.43 18.56 13.58
CA MET A 422 -14.64 18.85 12.83
C MET A 422 -15.54 17.63 12.80
N ILE A 423 -16.83 17.84 13.10
CA ILE A 423 -17.88 16.83 13.01
C ILE A 423 -18.70 17.07 11.74
N TRP A 424 -18.83 16.01 10.94
CA TRP A 424 -19.54 16.00 9.67
C TRP A 424 -20.72 15.05 9.74
N ASP A 425 -21.80 15.44 9.07
CA ASP A 425 -22.92 14.56 8.76
C ASP A 425 -22.57 13.67 7.56
N SER A 426 -22.81 12.36 7.63
CA SER A 426 -22.44 11.45 6.54
C SER A 426 -23.48 11.36 5.41
N GLU A 427 -24.65 11.96 5.57
CA GLU A 427 -25.72 11.94 4.57
C GLU A 427 -25.68 13.22 3.73
N SER A 428 -25.69 14.38 4.39
CA SER A 428 -25.61 15.70 3.76
C SER A 428 -24.18 16.20 3.54
N TRP A 429 -23.17 15.55 4.13
CA TRP A 429 -21.75 15.96 4.08
C TRP A 429 -21.48 17.38 4.57
N ARG A 430 -22.42 17.95 5.35
CA ARG A 430 -22.27 19.26 5.95
C ARG A 430 -21.58 19.15 7.30
N ARG A 431 -20.74 20.14 7.58
CA ARG A 431 -20.15 20.31 8.91
C ARG A 431 -21.25 20.64 9.91
N ARG A 432 -21.40 19.81 10.95
CA ARG A 432 -22.37 20.02 12.04
C ARG A 432 -21.79 20.93 13.12
N CYS A 433 -20.59 20.64 13.60
CA CYS A 433 -19.93 21.45 14.62
C CYS A 433 -18.41 21.34 14.56
N GLU A 434 -17.77 22.17 15.38
CA GLU A 434 -16.33 22.23 15.57
C GLU A 434 -16.04 22.14 17.07
N LEU A 435 -15.15 21.23 17.46
CA LEU A 435 -14.73 21.02 18.84
C LEU A 435 -13.30 21.53 19.00
N GLN A 436 -13.08 22.30 20.05
CA GLN A 436 -11.80 22.90 20.37
C GLN A 436 -11.42 22.57 21.81
N TYR A 437 -10.28 21.93 21.99
CA TYR A 437 -9.73 21.63 23.31
C TYR A 437 -8.20 21.55 23.26
N HIS A 438 -7.70 20.78 22.28
CA HIS A 438 -6.27 20.51 22.16
C HIS A 438 -5.48 21.73 21.70
N LYS A 439 -4.19 21.75 22.04
CA LYS A 439 -3.24 22.76 21.58
C LYS A 439 -2.38 22.26 20.43
N LEU A 440 -2.06 20.97 20.41
CA LEU A 440 -1.26 20.32 19.38
C LEU A 440 -2.11 19.33 18.56
N THR A 441 -1.51 18.77 17.51
CA THR A 441 -2.14 17.79 16.61
C THR A 441 -2.87 16.70 17.36
N VAL A 442 -4.16 16.56 17.07
CA VAL A 442 -4.97 15.41 17.48
C VAL A 442 -4.52 14.20 16.67
N VAL A 443 -4.02 13.18 17.36
CA VAL A 443 -3.43 12.00 16.72
C VAL A 443 -4.48 10.96 16.41
N GLN A 444 -5.52 10.86 17.25
CA GLN A 444 -6.61 9.94 17.03
C GLN A 444 -7.94 10.42 17.60
N LEU A 445 -8.99 9.97 16.93
CA LEU A 445 -10.38 10.08 17.32
C LEU A 445 -10.99 8.68 17.43
N ALA A 446 -11.90 8.48 18.39
CA ALA A 446 -12.66 7.25 18.52
C ALA A 446 -14.06 7.54 19.10
N PHE A 447 -15.10 7.12 18.40
CA PHE A 447 -16.46 7.15 18.92
C PHE A 447 -16.70 6.00 19.89
N SER A 448 -17.57 6.22 20.87
CA SER A 448 -18.10 5.13 21.69
C SER A 448 -18.99 4.20 20.88
N THR A 449 -19.12 2.94 21.31
CA THR A 449 -19.97 1.91 20.67
C THR A 449 -21.44 2.32 20.59
N ASN A 450 -21.90 3.12 21.56
CA ASN A 450 -23.24 3.67 21.63
C ASN A 450 -23.37 5.04 20.92
N ASP A 451 -22.31 5.51 20.27
CA ASP A 451 -22.21 6.79 19.55
C ASP A 451 -22.43 8.07 20.36
N GLN A 452 -22.62 7.97 21.68
CA GLN A 452 -22.90 9.12 22.56
C GLN A 452 -21.67 9.94 22.93
N PHE A 453 -20.47 9.36 22.80
CA PHE A 453 -19.23 10.01 23.21
C PHE A 453 -18.20 9.97 22.08
N LEU A 454 -17.41 11.02 22.00
CA LEU A 454 -16.24 11.10 21.14
C LEU A 454 -15.01 11.33 22.01
N LEU A 455 -14.03 10.44 21.89
CA LEU A 455 -12.72 10.63 22.47
C LEU A 455 -11.77 11.25 21.44
N SER A 456 -11.00 12.24 21.87
CA SER A 456 -9.84 12.76 21.16
C SER A 456 -8.57 12.67 21.98
N VAL A 457 -7.44 12.46 21.31
CA VAL A 457 -6.13 12.30 21.96
C VAL A 457 -5.09 13.06 21.15
N SER A 458 -4.23 13.83 21.82
CA SER A 458 -3.34 14.78 21.15
C SER A 458 -1.88 14.67 21.60
N ARG A 459 -0.97 15.14 20.74
CA ARG A 459 0.44 15.35 21.05
C ARG A 459 0.67 16.32 22.21
N ASP A 460 -0.35 17.06 22.65
CA ASP A 460 -0.29 17.89 23.86
C ASP A 460 -0.31 17.09 25.18
N ARG A 461 -0.29 15.76 25.08
CA ARG A 461 -0.31 14.79 26.19
C ARG A 461 -1.61 14.80 26.97
N ASN A 462 -2.68 15.32 26.39
CA ASN A 462 -4.02 15.24 26.94
C ASN A 462 -4.94 14.45 26.02
N PHE A 463 -6.02 14.00 26.62
CA PHE A 463 -7.19 13.50 25.92
C PHE A 463 -8.43 14.26 26.40
N ALA A 464 -9.47 14.28 25.58
CA ALA A 464 -10.76 14.86 25.91
C ALA A 464 -11.88 13.91 25.51
N ILE A 465 -12.97 13.93 26.28
CA ILE A 465 -14.21 13.22 25.97
C ILE A 465 -15.30 14.26 25.77
N PHE A 466 -15.94 14.20 24.60
CA PHE A 466 -17.06 15.06 24.22
C PHE A 466 -18.35 14.25 24.24
N ALA A 467 -19.42 14.81 24.81
CA ALA A 467 -20.75 14.23 24.68
C ALA A 467 -21.49 14.74 23.47
N GLN A 468 -22.27 13.84 22.88
CA GLN A 468 -23.34 14.19 21.98
C GLN A 468 -24.50 14.80 22.79
N SER A 469 -25.08 15.89 22.27
CA SER A 469 -26.29 16.49 22.81
C SER A 469 -27.44 15.47 22.85
N PRO A 470 -28.41 15.59 23.79
CA PRO A 470 -29.58 14.72 23.85
C PRO A 470 -30.39 14.63 22.54
N GLU A 471 -30.35 15.69 21.73
CA GLU A 471 -31.01 15.77 20.42
C GLU A 471 -30.26 15.03 19.30
N GLY A 472 -29.05 14.51 19.57
CA GLY A 472 -28.19 13.83 18.60
C GLY A 472 -27.58 14.73 17.52
N THR A 473 -27.84 16.04 17.58
CA THR A 473 -27.52 16.99 16.51
C THR A 473 -26.11 17.56 16.62
N VAL A 474 -25.59 17.80 17.83
CA VAL A 474 -24.34 18.52 18.06
C VAL A 474 -23.52 17.85 19.17
N PHE A 475 -22.19 17.78 19.03
CA PHE A 475 -21.30 17.58 20.18
C PHE A 475 -21.03 18.96 20.78
N ALA A 476 -21.52 19.23 22.00
CA ALA A 476 -21.53 20.60 22.54
C ALA A 476 -20.70 20.74 23.81
N ASP A 477 -20.57 19.69 24.62
CA ASP A 477 -19.94 19.79 25.94
C ASP A 477 -18.76 18.83 26.07
N THR A 478 -17.59 19.38 26.42
CA THR A 478 -16.50 18.58 26.98
C THR A 478 -16.94 18.11 28.37
N ILE A 479 -17.28 16.82 28.50
CA ILE A 479 -17.65 16.25 29.80
C ILE A 479 -16.42 16.13 30.67
N PHE A 480 -15.30 15.72 30.08
CA PHE A 480 -14.10 15.44 30.85
C PHE A 480 -12.83 15.85 30.09
N CYS A 481 -11.96 16.53 30.82
CA CYS A 481 -10.61 16.90 30.41
C CYS A 481 -9.62 16.34 31.45
N SER A 482 -8.66 15.53 31.03
CA SER A 482 -7.69 14.99 32.00
C SER A 482 -6.77 16.07 32.56
N ILE A 483 -6.40 15.86 33.83
CA ILE A 483 -5.87 16.81 34.80
C ILE A 483 -4.37 16.59 35.05
N LYS A 484 -3.66 17.71 35.22
CA LYS A 484 -2.47 17.96 36.05
C LYS A 484 -2.01 16.76 36.92
N LYS A 485 -1.03 15.98 36.45
CA LYS A 485 0.04 15.53 37.37
C LYS A 485 1.12 16.60 37.36
N SER A 486 1.21 17.34 38.47
CA SER A 486 2.45 17.97 38.89
C SER A 486 3.50 16.85 38.97
N PHE A 487 4.30 16.68 37.92
CA PHE A 487 5.58 15.99 38.09
C PHE A 487 6.43 16.93 38.92
N SER A 488 6.49 16.67 40.24
CA SER A 488 7.70 17.02 40.97
C SER A 488 8.83 16.37 40.18
N THR A 489 9.78 17.19 39.76
CA THR A 489 10.95 16.76 39.01
C THR A 489 11.67 15.66 39.78
N CYS A 490 11.46 14.40 39.44
CA CYS A 490 12.46 13.37 39.66
C CYS A 490 13.56 13.57 38.60
N LYS A 491 14.34 14.64 38.80
CA LYS A 491 15.73 14.63 38.40
C LYS A 491 16.36 13.45 39.15
N ASN A 492 16.68 12.39 38.43
CA ASN A 492 17.71 11.39 38.70
C ASN A 492 17.24 10.03 38.19
N THR A 493 17.61 9.66 36.97
CA THR A 493 18.80 8.84 36.71
C THR A 493 18.83 8.44 35.25
N SER A 494 20.04 8.31 34.74
CA SER A 494 20.44 7.90 33.40
C SER A 494 19.94 6.51 33.01
N ALA A 495 18.71 6.43 32.50
CA ALA A 495 18.20 5.27 31.76
C ALA A 495 17.42 5.76 30.53
N ALA A 496 18.14 6.06 29.45
CA ALA A 496 17.54 6.12 28.14
C ALA A 496 17.06 4.70 27.77
N ASN A 497 15.83 4.56 27.28
CA ASN A 497 15.16 3.32 26.81
C ASN A 497 14.18 2.62 27.77
N VAL A 498 13.32 3.34 28.49
CA VAL A 498 12.08 2.75 29.02
C VAL A 498 10.90 3.51 28.43
N GLY A 499 10.02 2.81 27.71
CA GLY A 499 8.79 3.39 27.16
C GLY A 499 7.84 3.84 28.28
N GLU A 500 7.06 4.89 28.03
CA GLU A 500 6.02 5.34 28.95
C GLU A 500 4.93 4.26 29.13
N PRO A 501 4.25 4.21 30.28
CA PRO A 501 3.25 3.19 30.53
C PRO A 501 2.00 3.39 29.66
N LEU A 502 1.41 2.26 29.24
CA LEU A 502 0.04 2.21 28.75
C LEU A 502 -0.91 2.29 29.95
N CYS A 503 -1.72 3.35 30.00
CA CYS A 503 -2.66 3.59 31.08
C CYS A 503 -4.06 3.13 30.69
N PHE A 504 -4.71 2.44 31.62
CA PHE A 504 -6.05 1.92 31.49
C PHE A 504 -6.94 2.71 32.41
N TRP A 505 -7.94 3.35 31.83
CA TRP A 505 -8.86 4.23 32.49
C TRP A 505 -10.25 3.62 32.45
N ARG A 506 -11.11 3.96 33.40
CA ARG A 506 -12.52 3.64 33.41
C ARG A 506 -13.33 4.91 33.40
N PHE A 507 -14.15 5.16 32.38
CA PHE A 507 -15.10 6.27 32.34
C PHE A 507 -16.54 5.78 32.50
N ASP A 508 -17.24 6.24 33.52
CA ASP A 508 -18.59 5.80 33.87
C ASP A 508 -19.71 6.66 33.24
N GLY A 509 -19.34 7.59 32.35
CA GLY A 509 -20.24 8.58 31.76
C GLY A 509 -20.12 9.97 32.39
N ARG A 510 -19.48 10.08 33.56
CA ARG A 510 -19.27 11.35 34.26
C ARG A 510 -17.81 11.54 34.68
N ASP A 511 -17.25 10.54 35.34
CA ASP A 511 -15.91 10.56 35.90
C ASP A 511 -15.00 9.52 35.23
N ILE A 512 -13.69 9.76 35.32
CA ILE A 512 -12.67 8.81 34.87
C ILE A 512 -11.75 8.39 36.01
N GLU A 513 -11.46 7.09 36.08
CA GLU A 513 -10.57 6.49 37.09
C GLU A 513 -9.43 5.74 36.40
N LEU A 514 -8.19 5.91 36.86
CA LEU A 514 -7.05 5.11 36.40
C LEU A 514 -7.10 3.73 37.09
N MET A 515 -7.24 2.68 36.30
CA MET A 515 -7.39 1.30 36.76
C MET A 515 -6.07 0.54 36.77
N ALA A 516 -5.20 0.76 35.78
CA ALA A 516 -3.90 0.09 35.68
C ALA A 516 -2.91 0.86 34.82
N GLU A 517 -1.61 0.57 35.01
CA GLU A 517 -0.51 1.07 34.19
C GLU A 517 0.43 -0.09 33.86
N ASN A 518 0.63 -0.37 32.57
CA ASN A 518 1.57 -1.40 32.10
C ASN A 518 2.76 -0.75 31.41
N LYS A 519 3.99 -1.12 31.81
CA LYS A 519 5.23 -0.64 31.18
C LYS A 519 5.77 -1.67 30.21
N TYR A 520 6.23 -1.20 29.05
CA TYR A 520 6.81 -2.02 28.00
C TYR A 520 8.24 -1.59 27.71
N SER A 521 9.02 -2.51 27.14
CA SER A 521 10.39 -2.23 26.68
C SER A 521 10.43 -1.33 25.46
N CYS A 522 9.35 -1.28 24.69
CA CYS A 522 9.22 -0.49 23.46
C CYS A 522 7.98 0.41 23.55
N ALA A 523 8.00 1.54 22.84
CA ALA A 523 6.87 2.45 22.79
C ALA A 523 5.64 1.76 22.15
N VAL A 524 4.48 1.96 22.76
CA VAL A 524 3.20 1.53 22.20
C VAL A 524 2.75 2.55 21.17
N THR A 525 2.44 2.07 19.97
CA THR A 525 2.11 2.91 18.81
C THR A 525 0.72 2.61 18.27
N ALA A 526 0.17 1.43 18.56
CA ALA A 526 -1.17 1.05 18.20
C ALA A 526 -1.87 0.23 19.29
N VAL A 527 -3.18 0.39 19.45
CA VAL A 527 -4.01 -0.45 20.33
C VAL A 527 -5.39 -0.66 19.74
N ASP A 528 -5.94 -1.86 19.88
CA ASP A 528 -7.34 -2.15 19.55
C ASP A 528 -7.89 -3.28 20.42
N PHE A 529 -9.19 -3.26 20.71
CA PHE A 529 -9.85 -4.31 21.49
C PHE A 529 -10.68 -5.22 20.61
N VAL A 530 -10.77 -6.48 21.02
CA VAL A 530 -11.79 -7.38 20.49
C VAL A 530 -13.17 -6.74 20.71
N PRO A 531 -14.05 -6.70 19.68
CA PRO A 531 -15.34 -6.03 19.75
C PRO A 531 -16.31 -6.60 20.81
N GLU A 532 -16.07 -7.81 21.30
CA GLU A 532 -16.88 -8.48 22.31
C GLU A 532 -16.07 -8.77 23.59
N ILE A 533 -16.77 -8.80 24.73
CA ILE A 533 -16.20 -9.29 25.99
C ILE A 533 -16.29 -10.82 25.97
N LEU A 534 -15.17 -11.48 26.25
CA LEU A 534 -15.06 -12.93 26.21
C LEU A 534 -14.82 -13.45 27.63
N ASP A 535 -15.76 -14.20 28.18
CA ASP A 535 -15.70 -14.76 29.54
C ASP A 535 -15.37 -13.73 30.64
N GLY A 536 -15.94 -12.53 30.51
CA GLY A 536 -15.70 -11.41 31.43
C GLY A 536 -14.32 -10.76 31.28
N ARG A 537 -13.58 -11.10 30.22
CA ARG A 537 -12.27 -10.56 29.88
C ARG A 537 -12.34 -9.69 28.62
N TYR A 538 -11.58 -8.62 28.62
CA TYR A 538 -11.26 -7.82 27.45
C TYR A 538 -9.97 -8.34 26.84
N ILE A 539 -9.92 -8.44 25.53
CA ILE A 539 -8.70 -8.83 24.82
C ILE A 539 -8.20 -7.62 24.07
N LEU A 540 -6.98 -7.21 24.40
CA LEU A 540 -6.32 -6.04 23.83
C LEU A 540 -5.18 -6.50 22.93
N ALA A 541 -5.14 -5.96 21.72
CA ALA A 541 -3.96 -5.99 20.88
C ALA A 541 -3.16 -4.70 21.08
N VAL A 542 -1.85 -4.84 21.29
CA VAL A 542 -0.90 -3.75 21.53
C VAL A 542 0.19 -3.85 20.47
N GLY A 543 0.31 -2.82 19.63
CA GLY A 543 1.31 -2.71 18.59
C GLY A 543 2.47 -1.82 19.00
N PHE A 544 3.69 -2.25 18.74
CA PHE A 544 4.91 -1.59 19.19
C PHE A 544 5.67 -0.89 18.06
N GLU A 545 6.51 0.07 18.43
CA GLU A 545 7.37 0.80 17.51
C GLU A 545 8.38 -0.08 16.75
N ASN A 546 8.78 -1.20 17.35
CA ASN A 546 9.68 -2.18 16.74
C ASN A 546 8.96 -3.18 15.81
N GLY A 547 7.64 -3.06 15.64
CA GLY A 547 6.84 -3.94 14.78
C GLY A 547 6.23 -5.17 15.47
N GLU A 548 6.53 -5.41 16.75
CA GLU A 548 5.93 -6.51 17.51
C GLU A 548 4.45 -6.23 17.84
N ILE A 549 3.66 -7.29 18.03
CA ILE A 549 2.25 -7.21 18.47
C ILE A 549 2.07 -8.05 19.73
N GLY A 550 1.70 -7.43 20.85
CA GLY A 550 1.29 -8.10 22.07
C GLY A 550 -0.22 -8.30 22.12
N ILE A 551 -0.68 -9.49 22.54
CA ILE A 551 -2.07 -9.78 22.86
C ILE A 551 -2.18 -9.98 24.36
N GLU A 552 -3.08 -9.23 25.00
CA GLU A 552 -3.24 -9.20 26.45
C GLU A 552 -4.68 -9.48 26.87
N ASN A 553 -4.82 -10.20 27.97
CA ASN A 553 -6.10 -10.44 28.62
C ASN A 553 -6.29 -9.48 29.79
N TRP A 554 -7.46 -8.87 29.84
CA TRP A 554 -7.80 -7.82 30.79
C TRP A 554 -9.10 -8.14 31.50
N THR A 555 -9.18 -7.86 32.79
CA THR A 555 -10.42 -7.98 33.56
C THR A 555 -10.86 -6.61 34.05
N ARG A 556 -12.09 -6.51 34.58
CA ARG A 556 -12.56 -5.27 35.22
C ARG A 556 -11.67 -4.77 36.37
N ASN A 557 -10.87 -5.64 36.99
CA ASN A 557 -10.01 -5.31 38.12
C ASN A 557 -8.54 -5.06 37.73
N GLY A 558 -8.23 -5.04 36.42
CA GLY A 558 -6.88 -4.87 35.89
C GLY A 558 -6.42 -6.01 34.97
N ALA A 559 -5.17 -5.91 34.50
CA ALA A 559 -4.58 -6.90 33.59
C ALA A 559 -4.51 -8.28 34.25
N SER A 560 -4.94 -9.31 33.52
CA SER A 560 -4.75 -10.71 33.89
C SER A 560 -3.61 -11.26 33.04
N SER A 561 -2.53 -11.62 33.72
CA SER A 561 -1.26 -12.15 33.22
C SER A 561 -1.40 -13.21 32.11
N GLU A 562 -1.06 -12.80 30.89
CA GLU A 562 -0.17 -13.45 29.91
C GLU A 562 -0.14 -12.58 28.65
N ILE A 563 1.05 -12.10 28.25
CA ILE A 563 1.22 -11.34 27.00
C ILE A 563 1.73 -12.31 25.95
N THR A 564 0.88 -12.71 25.02
CA THR A 564 1.33 -13.44 23.84
C THR A 564 1.86 -12.43 22.84
N CYS A 565 3.16 -12.46 22.58
CA CYS A 565 3.79 -11.53 21.66
C CYS A 565 4.12 -12.20 20.32
N LEU A 566 3.55 -11.67 19.24
CA LEU A 566 3.95 -11.96 17.88
C LEU A 566 5.28 -11.25 17.59
N LYS A 567 6.32 -12.03 17.25
CA LYS A 567 7.69 -11.55 17.01
C LYS A 567 8.27 -12.14 15.74
N ARG A 568 9.20 -11.42 15.09
CA ARG A 568 9.87 -11.81 13.82
C ARG A 568 8.88 -11.85 12.65
N TRP A 569 8.88 -12.91 11.85
CA TRP A 569 8.12 -13.02 10.60
C TRP A 569 6.59 -12.86 10.72
N PRO A 570 5.90 -13.30 11.80
CA PRO A 570 4.47 -13.02 11.99
C PRO A 570 4.22 -11.55 12.34
N ALA A 571 5.20 -10.87 12.93
CA ALA A 571 5.13 -9.46 13.28
C ALA A 571 5.55 -8.56 12.12
N HIS A 572 5.41 -7.26 12.28
CA HIS A 572 5.99 -6.31 11.33
C HIS A 572 7.48 -6.12 11.59
N SER A 573 8.21 -5.67 10.56
CA SER A 573 9.63 -5.33 10.67
C SER A 573 9.87 -3.87 11.10
N GLN A 574 8.82 -3.06 11.06
CA GLN A 574 8.83 -1.65 11.45
C GLN A 574 7.58 -1.28 12.26
N THR A 575 7.57 -0.06 12.77
CA THR A 575 6.51 0.57 13.56
C THR A 575 5.11 0.29 13.06
N ILE A 576 4.26 -0.18 13.99
CA ILE A 576 2.84 -0.40 13.72
C ILE A 576 2.11 0.92 13.76
N ASN A 577 1.50 1.29 12.65
CA ASN A 577 0.73 2.53 12.51
C ASN A 577 -0.72 2.38 12.97
N ARG A 578 -1.30 1.19 12.82
CA ARG A 578 -2.69 0.93 13.16
C ARG A 578 -2.95 -0.56 13.42
N LEU A 579 -3.87 -0.81 14.35
CA LEU A 579 -4.46 -2.11 14.65
C LEU A 579 -5.97 -1.98 14.58
N ARG A 580 -6.65 -2.93 13.93
CA ARG A 580 -8.11 -3.02 13.87
C ARG A 580 -8.61 -4.45 13.88
N PHE A 581 -9.35 -4.82 14.91
CA PHE A 581 -10.13 -6.04 14.93
C PHE A 581 -11.26 -5.97 13.91
N ARG A 582 -11.48 -7.09 13.24
CA ARG A 582 -12.62 -7.27 12.36
C ARG A 582 -13.91 -7.13 13.17
N PRO A 583 -14.91 -6.36 12.71
CA PRO A 583 -16.16 -6.12 13.47
C PRO A 583 -17.08 -7.35 13.53
N LYS A 584 -16.65 -8.49 13.01
CA LYS A 584 -17.42 -9.73 12.92
C LYS A 584 -16.57 -10.91 13.38
N LYS A 585 -17.12 -11.69 14.31
CA LYS A 585 -16.55 -12.96 14.77
C LYS A 585 -16.46 -13.98 13.62
N GLY A 586 -15.47 -14.87 13.72
CA GLY A 586 -15.20 -15.94 12.76
C GLY A 586 -14.07 -15.58 11.79
N LEU A 587 -13.78 -16.51 10.89
CA LEU A 587 -12.68 -16.39 9.94
C LEU A 587 -13.14 -15.65 8.67
N TRP A 588 -12.35 -14.68 8.22
CA TRP A 588 -12.61 -13.92 7.02
C TRP A 588 -12.40 -14.79 5.79
N LEU A 589 -11.38 -15.64 5.79
CA LEU A 589 -11.07 -16.52 4.66
C LEU A 589 -11.95 -17.78 4.63
N HIS A 590 -12.13 -18.47 5.75
CA HIS A 590 -12.82 -19.77 5.83
C HIS A 590 -14.22 -19.65 6.43
N ASP A 591 -15.22 -20.34 5.87
CA ASP A 591 -16.59 -20.32 6.39
C ASP A 591 -16.84 -21.40 7.47
N GLU A 592 -16.03 -22.46 7.47
CA GLU A 592 -16.18 -23.62 8.37
C GLU A 592 -15.20 -23.51 9.54
N PHE A 593 -15.58 -22.75 10.57
CA PHE A 593 -14.88 -22.80 11.85
C PHE A 593 -15.88 -22.82 12.99
N SER A 594 -15.86 -23.90 13.77
CA SER A 594 -16.76 -24.12 14.91
C SER A 594 -16.26 -23.49 16.22
N GLY A 595 -15.04 -22.97 16.24
CA GLY A 595 -14.44 -22.32 17.43
C GLY A 595 -14.71 -20.82 17.51
N LEU A 596 -14.22 -20.21 18.60
CA LEU A 596 -14.19 -18.77 18.79
C LEU A 596 -12.93 -18.21 18.12
N ALA A 597 -13.10 -17.49 17.01
CA ALA A 597 -12.00 -16.81 16.33
C ALA A 597 -12.32 -15.34 16.07
N TRP A 598 -11.29 -14.53 16.20
CA TRP A 598 -11.28 -13.11 15.84
C TRP A 598 -10.08 -12.83 14.94
N GLU A 599 -10.19 -11.80 14.11
CA GLU A 599 -9.11 -11.41 13.22
C GLU A 599 -8.67 -9.98 13.49
N LEU A 600 -7.36 -9.79 13.55
CA LEU A 600 -6.71 -8.52 13.78
C LEU A 600 -6.00 -8.10 12.50
N ALA A 601 -6.41 -6.99 11.93
CA ALA A 601 -5.67 -6.34 10.86
C ALA A 601 -4.64 -5.36 11.46
N SER A 602 -3.45 -5.33 10.87
CA SER A 602 -2.36 -4.43 11.25
C SER A 602 -1.75 -3.74 10.03
N ALA A 603 -1.38 -2.47 10.21
CA ALA A 603 -0.72 -1.64 9.20
C ALA A 603 0.60 -1.09 9.76
N SER A 604 1.65 -1.03 8.95
CA SER A 604 2.99 -0.66 9.39
C SER A 604 3.77 0.16 8.35
N ASN A 605 4.86 0.77 8.82
CA ASN A 605 5.87 1.41 7.96
C ASN A 605 6.69 0.42 7.12
N ASP A 606 6.50 -0.89 7.28
CA ASP A 606 7.11 -1.91 6.41
C ASP A 606 6.29 -2.20 5.13
N ASN A 607 5.40 -1.28 4.78
CA ASN A 607 4.55 -1.28 3.59
C ASN A 607 3.52 -2.43 3.56
N ALA A 608 3.42 -3.23 4.62
CA ALA A 608 2.53 -4.37 4.68
C ALA A 608 1.23 -4.09 5.45
N VAL A 609 0.16 -4.71 4.97
CA VAL A 609 -1.05 -4.99 5.75
C VAL A 609 -1.03 -6.48 6.09
N LYS A 610 -1.13 -6.81 7.38
CA LYS A 610 -1.23 -8.21 7.84
C LYS A 610 -2.57 -8.43 8.52
N VAL A 611 -3.11 -9.64 8.39
CA VAL A 611 -4.31 -10.07 9.10
C VAL A 611 -3.97 -11.34 9.88
N HIS A 612 -4.05 -11.25 11.20
CA HIS A 612 -3.77 -12.36 12.12
C HIS A 612 -5.07 -12.98 12.60
N GLN A 613 -5.11 -14.31 12.62
CA GLN A 613 -6.20 -15.05 13.23
C GLN A 613 -5.86 -15.31 14.69
N LEU A 614 -6.74 -14.87 15.58
CA LEU A 614 -6.70 -15.15 17.01
C LEU A 614 -7.78 -16.19 17.31
N ILE A 615 -7.35 -17.41 17.62
CA ILE A 615 -8.22 -18.47 18.11
C ILE A 615 -8.21 -18.39 19.63
N LEU A 616 -9.39 -18.24 20.23
CA LEU A 616 -9.57 -17.88 21.63
C LEU A 616 -10.36 -18.93 22.41
#